data_AF-A0A923QJI1-F1
#
_entry.id   AF-A0A923QJI1-F1
#
_cell.length_a   1.000
_cell.length_b   1.000
_cell.length_c   1.000
_cell.angle_alpha   90.00
_cell.angle_beta   90.00
_cell.angle_gamma   90.00
#
_symmetry.space_group_name_H-M   'P 1'
#
loop_
_entity.id
_entity.type
_entity.pdbx_description
1 polymer ?
#
loop_
_entity_poly.entity_id
_entity_poly.type
_entity_poly.pdbx_seq_one_letter_code
_entity_poly.pdbx_strand_id
1 'polypeptide(L)'
;MDHISASDAKQNFGMALARAATAPVGIERHGKLVAALVPPQWLEGAHLLDERRRARQDQKQIEQNRLMAHQRIAIRLLSRPQDKRRLLASARSEVKRWSKQQLCSLDYIERWSEWLALPVADLAERMCSDANGWGTAMRQNSPFGTSYR
;
A
#
# COMPACT_ATOMS: atom_id res chain seq x y z
N MET A 1 -0.04 -7.03 -31.75
CA MET A 1 0.73 -5.81 -32.03
C MET A 1 1.57 -6.14 -33.24
N ASP A 2 1.36 -5.41 -34.33
CA ASP A 2 2.08 -5.68 -35.58
C ASP A 2 3.43 -4.98 -35.54
N HIS A 3 4.44 -5.56 -36.20
CA HIS A 3 5.81 -5.04 -36.18
C HIS A 3 6.25 -4.68 -37.60
N ILE A 4 6.91 -3.53 -37.77
CA ILE A 4 7.53 -3.08 -39.02
C ILE A 4 8.98 -2.70 -38.77
N SER A 5 9.85 -2.82 -39.77
CA SER A 5 11.23 -2.37 -39.63
C SER A 5 11.32 -0.83 -39.59
N ALA A 6 12.37 -0.29 -38.98
CA ALA A 6 12.65 1.14 -38.99
C ALA A 6 12.82 1.70 -40.42
N SER A 7 13.34 0.88 -41.34
CA SER A 7 13.44 1.22 -42.76
C SER A 7 12.05 1.33 -43.40
N ASP A 8 11.16 0.37 -43.14
CA ASP A 8 9.79 0.37 -43.68
C ASP A 8 8.96 1.50 -43.09
N ALA A 9 9.11 1.79 -41.79
CA ALA A 9 8.45 2.91 -41.13
C ALA A 9 8.85 4.25 -41.77
N LYS A 10 10.13 4.39 -42.17
CA LYS A 10 10.63 5.59 -42.85
C LYS A 10 10.12 5.71 -44.28
N GLN A 11 10.12 4.61 -45.04
CA GLN A 11 9.73 4.62 -46.46
C GLN A 11 8.20 4.69 -46.65
N ASN A 12 7.44 4.07 -45.75
CA ASN A 12 6.00 3.88 -45.87
C ASN A 12 5.23 4.49 -44.68
N PHE A 13 5.65 5.66 -44.20
CA PHE A 13 5.13 6.27 -42.98
C PHE A 13 3.60 6.47 -43.00
N GLY A 14 3.02 6.89 -44.13
CA GLY A 14 1.56 7.05 -44.27
C GLY A 14 0.78 5.75 -44.05
N MET A 15 1.31 4.62 -44.54
CA MET A 15 0.71 3.30 -44.31
C MET A 15 0.90 2.84 -42.85
N ALA A 16 2.04 3.15 -42.24
CA ALA A 16 2.25 2.91 -40.82
C ALA A 16 1.24 3.69 -39.95
N LEU A 17 0.95 4.96 -40.28
CA LEU A 17 -0.09 5.76 -39.62
C LEU A 17 -1.48 5.17 -39.80
N ALA A 18 -1.85 4.75 -41.01
CA ALA A 18 -3.16 4.15 -41.27
C ALA A 18 -3.37 2.85 -40.48
N ARG A 19 -2.32 2.03 -40.34
CA ARG A 19 -2.34 0.84 -39.48
C ARG A 19 -2.47 1.22 -38.01
N ALA A 20 -1.67 2.19 -37.55
CA ALA A 20 -1.68 2.67 -36.17
C ALA A 20 -3.02 3.26 -35.73
N ALA A 21 -3.85 3.76 -36.66
CA ALA A 21 -5.20 4.23 -36.36
C ALA A 21 -6.13 3.13 -35.81
N THR A 22 -5.84 1.86 -36.09
CA THR A 22 -6.69 0.71 -35.72
C THR A 22 -6.08 -0.16 -34.63
N ALA A 23 -4.76 -0.29 -34.57
CA ALA A 23 -4.04 -1.09 -33.58
C ALA A 23 -2.60 -0.59 -33.38
N PRO A 24 -1.94 -0.87 -32.24
CA PRO A 24 -0.54 -0.46 -32.02
C PRO A 24 0.40 -1.12 -33.02
N VAL A 25 1.30 -0.31 -33.58
CA VAL A 25 2.35 -0.76 -34.50
C VAL A 25 3.72 -0.58 -33.84
N GLY A 26 4.45 -1.68 -33.65
CA GLY A 26 5.84 -1.68 -33.21
C GLY A 26 6.80 -1.36 -34.36
N ILE A 27 7.81 -0.56 -34.08
CA ILE A 27 8.91 -0.27 -35.00
C ILE A 27 10.16 -0.94 -34.47
N GLU A 28 10.78 -1.78 -35.29
CA GLU A 28 11.97 -2.55 -34.92
C GLU A 28 13.22 -2.10 -35.66
N ARG A 29 14.37 -2.15 -34.98
CA ARG A 29 15.68 -1.95 -35.59
C ARG A 29 16.58 -3.12 -35.21
N HIS A 30 17.10 -3.84 -36.21
CA HIS A 30 17.90 -5.04 -36.02
C HIS A 30 17.23 -6.08 -35.09
N GLY A 31 15.92 -6.31 -35.27
CA GLY A 31 15.14 -7.29 -34.49
C GLY A 31 14.81 -6.89 -33.06
N LYS A 32 15.09 -5.63 -32.67
CA LYS A 32 14.69 -5.08 -31.37
C LYS A 32 13.62 -4.02 -31.56
N LEU A 33 12.53 -4.11 -30.78
CA LEU A 33 11.52 -3.07 -30.70
C LEU A 33 12.16 -1.78 -30.15
N VAL A 34 12.09 -0.69 -30.94
CA VAL A 34 12.68 0.62 -30.57
C VAL A 34 11.63 1.71 -30.39
N ALA A 35 10.45 1.56 -30.98
CA ALA A 35 9.34 2.50 -30.81
C ALA A 35 7.99 1.81 -31.04
N ALA A 36 6.91 2.46 -30.64
CA ALA A 36 5.54 2.07 -30.98
C ALA A 36 4.77 3.30 -31.46
N LEU A 37 3.94 3.12 -32.49
CA LEU A 37 3.03 4.11 -33.02
C LEU A 37 1.61 3.77 -32.57
N VAL A 38 0.98 4.70 -31.87
CA VAL A 38 -0.41 4.61 -31.38
C VAL A 38 -1.11 5.95 -31.58
N PRO A 39 -2.45 5.97 -31.69
CA PRO A 39 -3.21 7.22 -31.69
C PRO A 39 -3.01 7.97 -30.36
N PRO A 40 -2.89 9.30 -30.35
CA PRO A 40 -2.69 10.07 -29.11
C PRO A 40 -3.74 9.80 -28.04
N GLN A 41 -5.01 9.62 -28.43
CA GLN A 41 -6.12 9.29 -27.54
C GLN A 41 -5.92 7.98 -26.74
N TRP A 42 -5.07 7.06 -27.20
CA TRP A 42 -4.75 5.84 -26.46
C TRP A 42 -3.74 6.09 -25.33
N LEU A 43 -2.97 7.18 -25.41
CA LEU A 43 -2.04 7.61 -24.36
C LEU A 43 -2.74 8.45 -23.28
N GLU A 44 -3.91 9.02 -23.57
CA GLU A 44 -4.69 9.82 -22.60
C GLU A 44 -5.06 9.03 -21.33
N GLY A 45 -5.21 7.71 -21.43
CA GLY A 45 -5.43 6.81 -20.29
C GLY A 45 -4.16 6.30 -19.59
N ALA A 46 -2.99 6.44 -20.22
CA ALA A 46 -1.74 5.91 -19.69
C ALA A 46 -1.29 6.67 -18.43
N HIS A 47 -1.48 7.99 -18.40
CA HIS A 47 -1.15 8.83 -17.24
C HIS A 47 -1.96 8.41 -15.99
N LEU A 48 -3.25 8.13 -16.16
CA LEU A 48 -4.12 7.66 -15.07
C LEU A 48 -3.69 6.28 -14.54
N LEU A 49 -3.19 5.39 -15.40
CA LEU A 49 -2.66 4.10 -14.99
C LEU A 49 -1.35 4.25 -14.20
N ASP A 50 -0.51 5.21 -14.58
CA ASP A 50 0.74 5.50 -13.88
C ASP A 50 0.50 6.18 -12.53
N GLU A 51 -0.44 7.11 -12.44
CA GLU A 51 -0.88 7.71 -11.17
C GLU A 51 -1.44 6.65 -10.21
N ARG A 52 -2.30 5.75 -10.70
CA ARG A 52 -2.83 4.65 -9.88
C ARG A 52 -1.72 3.71 -9.40
N ARG A 53 -0.70 3.44 -10.23
CA ARG A 53 0.46 2.65 -9.82
C ARG A 53 1.26 3.35 -8.73
N ARG A 54 1.55 4.64 -8.89
CA ARG A 54 2.24 5.44 -7.86
C ARG A 54 1.47 5.47 -6.56
N ALA A 55 0.16 5.77 -6.60
CA ALA A 55 -0.68 5.78 -5.41
C ALA A 55 -0.69 4.43 -4.66
N ARG A 56 -0.69 3.30 -5.38
CA ARG A 56 -0.58 1.97 -4.77
C ARG A 56 0.79 1.71 -4.14
N GLN A 57 1.87 2.18 -4.78
CA GLN A 57 3.22 2.08 -4.24
C GLN A 57 3.37 2.91 -2.96
N ASP A 58 2.88 4.15 -2.97
CA ASP A 58 2.90 5.05 -1.81
C ASP A 58 2.11 4.46 -0.65
N GLN A 59 0.91 3.93 -0.92
CA GLN A 59 0.10 3.27 0.10
C GLN A 59 0.80 2.04 0.70
N LYS A 60 1.48 1.24 -0.14
CA LYS A 60 2.26 0.10 0.33
C LYS A 60 3.42 0.54 1.23
N GLN A 61 4.10 1.63 0.88
CA GLN A 61 5.18 2.18 1.70
C GLN A 61 4.69 2.68 3.05
N ILE A 62 3.56 3.40 3.08
CA ILE A 62 2.93 3.87 4.32
C ILE A 62 2.58 2.68 5.21
N GLU A 63 1.99 1.61 4.64
CA GLU A 63 1.62 0.43 5.42
C GLU A 63 2.84 -0.33 5.94
N GLN A 64 3.90 -0.43 5.15
CA GLN A 64 5.16 -1.01 5.60
C GLN A 64 5.75 -0.22 6.78
N ASN A 65 5.70 1.12 6.74
CA ASN A 65 6.16 1.96 7.84
C ASN A 65 5.32 1.74 9.11
N ARG A 66 4.00 1.59 8.98
CA ARG A 66 3.12 1.27 10.12
C ARG A 66 3.43 -0.10 10.72
N LEU A 67 3.68 -1.11 9.87
CA LEU A 67 4.10 -2.43 10.32
C LEU A 67 5.41 -2.37 11.09
N MET A 68 6.43 -1.68 10.56
CA MET A 68 7.72 -1.50 11.24
C MET A 68 7.56 -0.78 12.60
N ALA A 69 6.69 0.23 12.67
CA ALA A 69 6.40 0.91 13.94
C ALA A 69 5.78 -0.06 14.97
N HIS A 70 4.85 -0.91 14.55
CA HIS A 70 4.23 -1.92 15.42
C HIS A 70 5.20 -3.03 15.84
N GLN A 71 6.12 -3.45 14.97
CA GLN A 71 7.19 -4.37 15.32
C GLN A 71 8.11 -3.78 16.41
N ARG A 72 8.43 -2.48 16.33
CA ARG A 72 9.20 -1.79 17.38
C ARG A 72 8.45 -1.77 18.71
N ILE A 73 7.12 -1.59 18.70
CA ILE A 73 6.29 -1.70 19.90
C ILE A 73 6.34 -3.12 20.47
N ALA A 74 6.11 -4.12 19.63
CA ALA A 74 6.13 -5.52 20.01
C ALA A 74 7.46 -5.90 20.68
N ILE A 75 8.59 -5.52 20.09
CA ILE A 75 9.92 -5.74 20.67
C ILE A 75 10.03 -5.10 22.06
N ARG A 76 9.58 -3.84 22.23
CA ARG A 76 9.60 -3.18 23.55
C ARG A 76 8.72 -3.89 24.57
N LEU A 77 7.50 -4.29 24.19
CA LEU A 77 6.57 -5.01 25.05
C LEU A 77 7.15 -6.36 25.53
N LEU A 78 7.88 -7.05 24.65
CA LEU A 78 8.46 -8.36 24.94
C LEU A 78 9.78 -8.29 25.73
N SER A 79 10.62 -7.30 25.43
CA SER A 79 11.98 -7.22 25.99
C SER A 79 12.13 -6.30 27.21
N ARG A 80 11.18 -5.39 27.46
CA ARG A 80 11.31 -4.36 28.51
C ARG A 80 10.10 -4.35 29.46
N PRO A 81 10.19 -4.99 30.64
CA PRO A 81 9.07 -5.07 31.59
C PRO A 81 8.53 -3.70 32.06
N GLN A 82 9.39 -2.69 32.18
CA GLN A 82 8.99 -1.32 32.56
C GLN A 82 8.17 -0.65 31.45
N ASP A 83 8.61 -0.78 30.19
CA ASP A 83 7.87 -0.25 29.04
C ASP A 83 6.55 -1.00 28.83
N LYS A 84 6.52 -2.32 29.05
CA LYS A 84 5.31 -3.15 28.94
C LYS A 84 4.14 -2.58 29.74
N ARG A 85 4.32 -2.31 31.04
CA ARG A 85 3.23 -1.81 31.89
C ARG A 85 2.74 -0.44 31.40
N ARG A 86 3.67 0.47 31.10
CA ARG A 86 3.37 1.83 30.64
C ARG A 86 2.62 1.84 29.31
N LEU A 87 3.13 1.13 28.30
CA LEU A 87 2.56 1.08 26.96
C LEU A 87 1.16 0.46 26.97
N LEU A 88 0.96 -0.64 27.69
CA LEU A 88 -0.35 -1.27 27.80
C LEU A 88 -1.36 -0.40 28.56
N ALA A 89 -0.92 0.27 29.64
CA ALA A 89 -1.78 1.18 30.40
C ALA A 89 -2.22 2.39 29.56
N SER A 90 -1.28 2.97 28.78
CA SER A 90 -1.57 4.07 27.87
C SER A 90 -2.55 3.63 26.77
N ALA A 91 -2.27 2.52 26.09
CA ALA A 91 -3.13 2.02 25.01
C ALA A 91 -4.56 1.69 25.51
N ARG A 92 -4.69 1.06 26.69
CA ARG A 92 -6.01 0.78 27.28
C ARG A 92 -6.76 2.06 27.66
N SER A 93 -6.06 3.07 28.16
CA SER A 93 -6.67 4.38 28.47
C SER A 93 -7.15 5.08 27.20
N GLU A 94 -6.39 4.98 26.11
CA GLU A 94 -6.75 5.54 24.82
C GLU A 94 -8.01 4.88 24.23
N VAL A 95 -8.10 3.55 24.26
CA VAL A 95 -9.30 2.83 23.81
C VAL A 95 -10.52 3.19 24.68
N LYS A 96 -10.35 3.32 26.00
CA LYS A 96 -11.42 3.81 26.89
C LYS A 96 -11.87 5.22 26.54
N ARG A 97 -10.92 6.11 26.19
CA ARG A 97 -11.22 7.46 25.74
C ARG A 97 -12.02 7.45 24.45
N TRP A 98 -11.61 6.64 23.46
CA TRP A 98 -12.34 6.49 22.20
C TRP A 98 -13.76 6.01 22.42
N SER A 99 -13.96 5.02 23.30
CA SER A 99 -15.28 4.53 23.65
C SER A 99 -16.15 5.59 24.32
N LYS A 100 -15.63 6.27 25.36
CA LYS A 100 -16.38 7.29 26.11
C LYS A 100 -16.78 8.49 25.25
N GLN A 101 -15.91 8.89 24.33
CA GLN A 101 -16.09 10.09 23.51
C GLN A 101 -16.57 9.78 22.09
N GLN A 102 -16.85 8.51 21.77
CA GLN A 102 -17.29 8.05 20.45
C GLN A 102 -16.37 8.52 19.30
N LEU A 103 -15.06 8.46 19.52
CA LEU A 103 -14.05 8.97 18.57
C LEU A 103 -13.64 7.95 17.50
N CYS A 104 -14.06 6.70 17.64
CA CYS A 104 -13.74 5.60 16.75
C CYS A 104 -14.94 4.67 16.63
N SER A 105 -15.01 3.86 15.57
CA SER A 105 -16.10 2.90 15.42
C SER A 105 -16.08 1.85 16.53
N LEU A 106 -17.25 1.33 16.86
CA LEU A 106 -17.40 0.30 17.90
C LEU A 106 -16.56 -0.93 17.58
N ASP A 107 -16.54 -1.37 16.31
CA ASP A 107 -15.73 -2.50 15.85
C ASP A 107 -14.25 -2.35 16.20
N TYR A 108 -13.65 -1.16 15.98
CA TYR A 108 -12.25 -0.93 16.33
C TYR A 108 -12.02 -0.90 17.85
N ILE A 109 -12.96 -0.34 18.60
CA ILE A 109 -12.88 -0.30 20.08
C ILE A 109 -12.93 -1.70 20.64
N GLU A 110 -13.87 -2.54 20.19
CA GLU A 110 -14.03 -3.92 20.63
C GLU A 110 -12.79 -4.74 20.27
N ARG A 111 -12.35 -4.67 19.01
CA ARG A 111 -11.16 -5.41 18.56
C ARG A 111 -9.90 -5.02 19.32
N TRP A 112 -9.66 -3.73 19.54
CA TRP A 112 -8.49 -3.32 20.33
C TRP A 112 -8.62 -3.72 21.80
N SER A 113 -9.83 -3.68 22.36
CA SER A 113 -10.07 -4.16 23.72
C SER A 113 -9.77 -5.65 23.86
N GLU A 114 -10.21 -6.46 22.90
CA GLU A 114 -9.88 -7.90 22.82
C GLU A 114 -8.37 -8.11 22.71
N TRP A 115 -7.70 -7.41 21.79
CA TRP A 115 -6.26 -7.59 21.57
C TRP A 115 -5.45 -7.18 22.80
N LEU A 116 -5.80 -6.06 23.44
CA LEU A 116 -5.12 -5.58 24.64
C LEU A 116 -5.38 -6.44 25.89
N ALA A 117 -6.35 -7.35 25.85
CA ALA A 117 -6.60 -8.34 26.90
C ALA A 117 -5.74 -9.61 26.76
N LEU A 118 -5.11 -9.82 25.61
CA LEU A 118 -4.28 -10.99 25.34
C LEU A 118 -2.98 -10.99 26.15
N PRO A 119 -2.36 -12.18 26.33
CA PRO A 119 -0.94 -12.29 26.65
C PRO A 119 -0.09 -11.46 25.68
N VAL A 120 1.02 -10.92 26.19
CA VAL A 120 1.84 -9.97 25.41
C VAL A 120 2.45 -10.59 24.15
N ALA A 121 2.78 -11.89 24.19
CA ALA A 121 3.26 -12.60 23.01
C ALA A 121 2.19 -12.61 21.90
N ASP A 122 0.97 -13.00 22.23
CA ASP A 122 -0.14 -13.10 21.29
C ASP A 122 -0.58 -11.71 20.77
N LEU A 123 -0.56 -10.70 21.64
CA LEU A 123 -0.78 -9.31 21.23
C LEU A 123 0.27 -8.85 20.22
N ALA A 124 1.56 -9.10 20.51
CA ALA A 124 2.66 -8.74 19.63
C ALA A 124 2.53 -9.43 18.27
N GLU A 125 2.18 -10.71 18.25
CA GLU A 125 1.91 -11.46 17.03
C GLU A 125 0.74 -10.87 16.22
N ARG A 126 -0.41 -10.60 16.86
CA ARG A 126 -1.57 -9.99 16.18
C ARG A 126 -1.27 -8.61 15.60
N MET A 127 -0.54 -7.77 16.33
CA MET A 127 -0.15 -6.43 15.84
C MET A 127 0.76 -6.49 14.60
N CYS A 128 1.58 -7.53 14.49
CA CYS A 128 2.59 -7.69 13.45
C CYS A 128 2.17 -8.59 12.29
N SER A 129 1.01 -9.24 12.38
CA SER A 129 0.47 -10.13 11.35
C SER A 129 -0.67 -9.47 10.58
N ASP A 130 -1.29 -10.23 9.67
CA ASP A 130 -2.52 -9.82 8.99
C ASP A 130 -3.77 -10.02 9.87
N ALA A 131 -3.67 -10.78 10.96
CA ALA A 131 -4.74 -10.98 11.95
C ALA A 131 -6.13 -11.22 11.31
N ASN A 132 -6.23 -12.16 10.38
CA ASN A 132 -7.43 -12.47 9.61
C ASN A 132 -7.99 -11.25 8.84
N GLY A 133 -7.13 -10.53 8.10
CA GLY A 133 -7.48 -9.35 7.32
C GLY A 133 -7.58 -8.03 8.11
N TRP A 134 -7.47 -8.06 9.44
CA TRP A 134 -7.59 -6.88 10.28
C TRP A 134 -6.28 -6.13 10.53
N GLY A 135 -5.13 -6.75 10.29
CA GLY A 135 -3.82 -6.21 10.67
C GLY A 135 -3.58 -4.79 10.17
N THR A 136 -3.84 -4.55 8.88
CA THR A 136 -3.70 -3.22 8.27
C THR A 136 -4.64 -2.18 8.89
N ALA A 137 -5.93 -2.52 9.01
CA ALA A 137 -6.94 -1.62 9.55
C ALA A 137 -6.68 -1.26 11.02
N MET A 138 -6.21 -2.24 11.80
CA MET A 138 -5.86 -2.05 13.21
C MET A 138 -4.62 -1.17 13.35
N ARG A 139 -3.57 -1.39 12.56
CA ARG A 139 -2.36 -0.54 12.59
C ARG A 139 -2.63 0.91 12.19
N GLN A 140 -3.60 1.15 11.30
CA GLN A 140 -4.06 2.50 10.94
C GLN A 140 -4.70 3.23 12.12
N ASN A 141 -5.48 2.51 12.92
CA ASN A 141 -6.20 3.04 14.09
C ASN A 141 -5.56 2.56 15.39
N SER A 142 -4.26 2.78 15.56
CA SER A 142 -3.49 2.21 16.67
C SER A 142 -3.58 3.05 17.96
N PRO A 143 -3.93 2.45 19.12
CA PRO A 143 -3.97 3.14 20.41
C PRO A 143 -2.58 3.41 20.99
N PHE A 144 -1.52 2.94 20.33
CA PHE A 144 -0.13 3.18 20.73
C PHE A 144 0.46 4.47 20.15
N GLY A 145 -0.27 5.18 19.28
CA GLY A 145 0.22 6.36 18.56
C GLY A 145 0.56 7.56 19.44
N THR A 146 -0.12 7.73 20.58
CA THR A 146 0.15 8.81 21.55
C THR A 146 1.35 8.53 22.44
N SER A 147 1.77 7.27 22.58
CA SER A 147 2.87 6.85 23.47
C SER A 147 4.27 6.95 22.85
N TYR A 148 4.38 7.46 21.63
CA TYR A 148 5.65 7.70 20.91
C TYR A 148 6.13 9.15 20.92
N ARG A 149 5.33 10.07 21.46
CA ARG A 149 5.75 11.46 21.67
C ARG A 149 6.43 11.63 23.02
#